data_AF-A0A368X569-F1
#
_entry.id   AF-A0A368X569-F1
#
_cell.length_a   1.000
_cell.length_b   1.000
_cell.length_c   1.000
_cell.angle_alpha   90.00
_cell.angle_beta   90.00
_cell.angle_gamma   90.00
#
_symmetry.space_group_name_H-M   'P 1'
#
loop_
_entity.id
_entity.type
_entity.pdbx_description
1 polymer ?
#
loop_
_entity_poly.entity_id
_entity_poly.type
_entity_poly.pdbx_seq_one_letter_code
_entity_poly.pdbx_strand_id
1 'polypeptide(L)'
;MTKIGRNDKCPCGSGKKHKKCCVIRSNKSNQFEQWKINASQILTEYPHNDLVHTIFFKTLDFIERKNWAGACHAVSAIQYVLLTEAGLKPRLCVGEVECNIGFFDHSWIEINGKVFDVAIYKNLDNAMAFPPVINGYDISTMKETESIYGAKSGKGFDYNAQTLIHTPFNIYMSGFPDYRNGLWGIVKDLSNECSLNIDIDKRKESYSNTEWLVK
;
A
#
# COMPACT_ATOMS: atom_id res chain seq x y z
N MET A 1 12.50 -40.64 4.83
CA MET A 1 12.26 -39.61 3.79
C MET A 1 13.55 -38.84 3.58
N THR A 2 14.08 -38.80 2.37
CA THR A 2 15.30 -38.06 2.02
C THR A 2 15.04 -36.55 2.15
N LYS A 3 15.85 -35.86 2.95
CA LYS A 3 15.73 -34.41 3.15
C LYS A 3 16.10 -33.71 1.84
N ILE A 4 15.13 -33.05 1.19
CA ILE A 4 15.34 -32.34 -0.07
C ILE A 4 16.35 -31.20 0.09
N GLY A 5 17.37 -31.17 -0.76
CA GLY A 5 18.41 -30.15 -0.78
C GLY A 5 17.89 -28.80 -1.30
N ARG A 6 18.46 -27.70 -0.81
CA ARG A 6 18.08 -26.32 -1.21
C ARG A 6 18.23 -26.07 -2.71
N ASN A 7 19.18 -26.73 -3.38
CA ASN A 7 19.42 -26.55 -4.81
C ASN A 7 18.63 -27.52 -5.70
N ASP A 8 17.93 -28.50 -5.13
CA ASP A 8 17.17 -29.52 -5.87
C ASP A 8 15.91 -28.92 -6.50
N LYS A 9 15.31 -29.62 -7.47
CA LYS A 9 14.00 -29.24 -8.01
C LYS A 9 12.94 -29.28 -6.90
N CYS A 10 12.12 -28.25 -6.83
CA CYS A 10 11.11 -28.10 -5.79
C CYS A 10 10.03 -29.18 -5.91
N PRO A 11 9.61 -29.84 -4.81
CA PRO A 11 8.71 -31.00 -4.87
C PRO A 11 7.25 -30.60 -5.16
N CYS A 12 6.93 -29.30 -5.09
CA CYS A 12 5.62 -28.75 -5.43
C CYS A 12 5.29 -28.76 -6.94
N GLY A 13 6.18 -29.28 -7.79
CA GLY A 13 5.96 -29.35 -9.25
C GLY A 13 6.26 -28.05 -10.01
N SER A 14 6.76 -27.00 -9.37
CA SER A 14 7.03 -25.70 -10.02
C SER A 14 8.19 -25.67 -11.01
N GLY A 15 9.02 -26.72 -11.06
CA GLY A 15 10.24 -26.77 -11.88
C GLY A 15 11.40 -25.88 -11.39
N LYS A 16 11.19 -25.01 -10.40
CA LYS A 16 12.21 -24.12 -9.82
C LYS A 16 13.08 -24.84 -8.79
N LYS A 17 14.28 -24.30 -8.47
CA LYS A 17 15.08 -24.77 -7.31
C LYS A 17 14.28 -24.59 -6.01
N HIS A 18 14.37 -25.53 -5.08
CA HIS A 18 13.61 -25.51 -3.81
C HIS A 18 13.83 -24.20 -3.04
N LYS A 19 15.08 -23.72 -2.97
CA LYS A 19 15.44 -22.42 -2.37
C LYS A 19 14.85 -21.20 -3.07
N LYS A 20 14.47 -21.32 -4.34
CA LYS A 20 13.85 -20.25 -5.14
C LYS A 20 12.32 -20.41 -5.27
N CYS A 21 11.74 -21.35 -4.54
CA CYS A 21 10.32 -21.67 -4.61
C CYS A 21 9.73 -21.79 -3.21
N CYS A 22 9.47 -23.00 -2.69
CA CYS A 22 8.79 -23.18 -1.41
C CYS A 22 9.54 -22.54 -0.23
N VAL A 23 10.86 -22.48 -0.24
CA VAL A 23 11.63 -21.79 0.83
C VAL A 23 11.39 -20.28 0.80
N ILE A 24 11.49 -19.63 -0.36
CA ILE A 24 11.20 -18.18 -0.47
C ILE A 24 9.75 -17.91 -0.11
N ARG A 25 8.82 -18.74 -0.60
CA ARG A 25 7.39 -18.61 -0.30
C ARG A 25 7.14 -18.72 1.21
N SER A 26 7.77 -19.68 1.89
CA SER A 26 7.66 -19.84 3.35
C SER A 26 8.31 -18.69 4.12
N ASN A 27 9.46 -18.19 3.67
CA ASN A 27 10.09 -17.05 4.32
C ASN A 27 9.23 -15.78 4.18
N LYS A 28 8.63 -15.58 3.00
CA LYS A 28 7.74 -14.45 2.73
C LYS A 28 6.46 -14.55 3.54
N SER A 29 5.85 -15.73 3.66
CA SER A 29 4.69 -15.92 4.54
C SER A 29 5.05 -15.60 6.00
N ASN A 30 6.20 -16.07 6.48
CA ASN A 30 6.64 -15.79 7.84
C ASN A 30 6.87 -14.29 8.08
N GLN A 31 7.39 -13.57 7.08
CA GLN A 31 7.56 -12.12 7.15
C GLN A 31 6.21 -11.39 7.24
N PHE A 32 5.23 -11.75 6.42
CA PHE A 32 3.90 -11.11 6.43
C PHE A 32 3.17 -11.34 7.76
N GLU A 33 3.28 -12.54 8.32
CA GLU A 33 2.71 -12.82 9.64
C GLU A 33 3.41 -12.02 10.75
N GLN A 34 4.73 -11.89 10.69
CA GLN A 34 5.46 -11.03 11.63
C GLN A 34 5.03 -9.56 11.50
N TRP A 35 4.83 -9.07 10.27
CA TRP A 35 4.33 -7.72 10.04
C TRP A 35 2.94 -7.50 10.62
N LYS A 36 2.02 -8.47 10.50
CA LYS A 36 0.70 -8.40 11.13
C LYS A 36 0.80 -8.23 12.64
N ILE A 37 1.67 -9.01 13.29
CA ILE A 37 1.91 -8.93 14.74
C ILE A 37 2.47 -7.56 15.12
N ASN A 38 3.49 -7.10 14.39
CA ASN A 38 4.13 -5.80 14.65
C ASN A 38 3.13 -4.64 14.48
N ALA A 39 2.31 -4.67 13.43
CA ALA A 39 1.27 -3.66 13.23
C ALA A 39 0.23 -3.66 14.35
N SER A 40 -0.21 -4.82 14.85
CA SER A 40 -1.12 -4.87 16.00
C SER A 40 -0.51 -4.22 17.24
N GLN A 41 0.79 -4.41 17.46
CA GLN A 41 1.52 -3.77 18.55
C GLN A 41 1.65 -2.25 18.34
N ILE A 42 2.01 -1.80 17.13
CA ILE A 42 2.10 -0.37 16.78
C ILE A 42 0.75 0.33 16.91
N LEU A 43 -0.34 -0.35 16.58
CA LEU A 43 -1.70 0.18 16.62
C LEU A 43 -2.43 -0.07 17.93
N THR A 44 -1.79 -0.61 18.97
CA THR A 44 -2.51 -1.06 20.19
C THR A 44 -3.42 0.03 20.77
N GLU A 45 -2.94 1.28 20.85
CA GLU A 45 -3.69 2.44 21.36
C GLU A 45 -4.35 3.30 20.26
N TYR A 46 -4.35 2.83 19.01
CA TYR A 46 -4.83 3.61 17.87
C TYR A 46 -6.37 3.52 17.73
N PRO A 47 -7.08 4.63 17.46
CA PRO A 47 -8.52 4.58 17.21
C PRO A 47 -8.87 3.66 16.04
N HIS A 48 -9.86 2.79 16.23
CA HIS A 48 -10.28 1.81 15.23
C HIS A 48 -9.14 0.88 14.76
N ASN A 49 -8.20 0.54 15.64
CA ASN A 49 -7.01 -0.27 15.35
C ASN A 49 -7.30 -1.52 14.52
N ASP A 50 -8.31 -2.32 14.87
CA ASP A 50 -8.67 -3.56 14.16
C ASP A 50 -9.07 -3.29 12.70
N LEU A 51 -9.81 -2.22 12.46
CA LEU A 51 -10.28 -1.86 11.12
C LEU A 51 -9.16 -1.25 10.28
N VAL A 52 -8.34 -0.38 10.87
CA VAL A 52 -7.14 0.18 10.22
C VAL A 52 -6.17 -0.95 9.85
N HIS A 53 -5.92 -1.88 10.77
CA HIS A 53 -5.10 -3.07 10.54
C HIS A 53 -5.68 -3.90 9.40
N THR A 54 -6.99 -4.20 9.45
CA THR A 54 -7.67 -4.98 8.41
C THR A 54 -7.54 -4.33 7.04
N ILE A 55 -7.87 -3.04 6.90
CA ILE A 55 -7.75 -2.30 5.62
C ILE A 55 -6.31 -2.34 5.11
N PHE A 56 -5.33 -2.11 6.00
CA PHE A 56 -3.91 -2.09 5.65
C PHE A 56 -3.46 -3.44 5.07
N PHE A 57 -3.76 -4.55 5.76
CA PHE A 57 -3.32 -5.87 5.32
C PHE A 57 -4.14 -6.44 4.16
N LYS A 58 -5.43 -6.12 4.05
CA LYS A 58 -6.22 -6.47 2.86
C LYS A 58 -5.70 -5.77 1.61
N THR A 59 -5.25 -4.53 1.76
CA THR A 59 -4.57 -3.80 0.68
C THR A 59 -3.22 -4.42 0.34
N LEU A 60 -2.41 -4.76 1.34
CA LEU A 60 -1.11 -5.44 1.13
C LEU A 60 -1.27 -6.79 0.42
N ASP A 61 -2.25 -7.60 0.87
CA ASP A 61 -2.57 -8.89 0.27
C ASP A 61 -3.04 -8.71 -1.20
N PHE A 62 -3.79 -7.64 -1.50
CA PHE A 62 -4.20 -7.34 -2.87
C PHE A 62 -3.01 -6.97 -3.76
N ILE A 63 -2.12 -6.07 -3.30
CA ILE A 63 -0.88 -5.69 -4.00
C ILE A 63 -0.05 -6.94 -4.32
N GLU A 64 0.09 -7.83 -3.34
CA GLU A 64 0.86 -9.06 -3.51
C GLU A 64 0.20 -10.02 -4.51
N ARG A 65 -1.11 -10.28 -4.37
CA ARG A 65 -1.87 -11.15 -5.29
C ARG A 65 -1.82 -10.68 -6.74
N LYS A 66 -1.89 -9.36 -6.96
CA LYS A 66 -1.86 -8.76 -8.30
C LYS A 66 -0.44 -8.52 -8.81
N ASN A 67 0.58 -8.72 -7.98
CA ASN A 67 1.95 -8.33 -8.25
C ASN A 67 2.06 -6.86 -8.68
N TRP A 68 1.31 -5.98 -8.01
CA TRP A 68 1.07 -4.61 -8.47
C TRP A 68 2.20 -3.66 -8.04
N ALA A 69 3.19 -3.50 -8.92
CA ALA A 69 4.34 -2.61 -8.70
C ALA A 69 4.03 -1.18 -9.18
N GLY A 70 4.64 -0.18 -8.53
CA GLY A 70 4.51 1.24 -8.93
C GLY A 70 3.09 1.81 -8.78
N ALA A 71 2.31 1.25 -7.85
CA ALA A 71 0.90 1.56 -7.68
C ALA A 71 0.61 2.60 -6.59
N CYS A 72 1.60 3.39 -6.17
CA CYS A 72 1.52 4.23 -4.97
C CYS A 72 0.33 5.20 -4.97
N HIS A 73 0.09 5.89 -6.08
CA HIS A 73 -1.05 6.77 -6.24
C HIS A 73 -2.39 5.99 -6.19
N ALA A 74 -2.49 4.87 -6.91
CA ALA A 74 -3.72 4.10 -6.97
C ALA A 74 -4.08 3.47 -5.62
N VAL A 75 -3.08 2.88 -4.96
CA VAL A 75 -3.19 2.28 -3.63
C VAL A 75 -3.56 3.33 -2.59
N SER A 76 -2.90 4.49 -2.61
CA SER A 76 -3.23 5.58 -1.67
C SER A 76 -4.64 6.10 -1.88
N ALA A 77 -5.09 6.28 -3.13
CA ALA A 77 -6.45 6.69 -3.43
C ALA A 77 -7.51 5.68 -2.95
N ILE A 78 -7.24 4.38 -3.11
CA ILE A 78 -8.07 3.29 -2.57
C ILE A 78 -8.12 3.35 -1.04
N GLN A 79 -6.97 3.45 -0.38
CA GLN A 79 -6.89 3.51 1.08
C GLN A 79 -7.57 4.76 1.64
N TYR A 80 -7.46 5.91 0.96
CA TYR A 80 -8.14 7.13 1.33
C TYR A 80 -9.66 6.92 1.44
N VAL A 81 -10.28 6.30 0.44
CA VAL A 81 -11.73 6.01 0.46
C VAL A 81 -12.07 5.01 1.56
N LEU A 82 -11.34 3.89 1.65
CA LEU A 82 -11.64 2.85 2.66
C LEU A 82 -11.52 3.38 4.09
N LEU A 83 -10.48 4.16 4.39
CA LEU A 83 -10.26 4.74 5.71
C LEU A 83 -11.26 5.86 6.02
N THR A 84 -11.66 6.65 5.01
CA THR A 84 -12.71 7.67 5.19
C THR A 84 -14.07 7.04 5.49
N GLU A 85 -14.46 6.00 4.74
CA GLU A 85 -15.72 5.28 5.00
C GLU A 85 -15.66 4.44 6.30
N ALA A 86 -14.47 4.13 6.79
CA ALA A 86 -14.25 3.56 8.12
C ALA A 86 -14.40 4.60 9.27
N GLY A 87 -14.68 5.86 8.95
CA GLY A 87 -14.90 6.93 9.93
C GLY A 87 -13.63 7.68 10.34
N LEU A 88 -12.49 7.41 9.72
CA LEU A 88 -11.26 8.16 9.94
C LEU A 88 -11.23 9.44 9.09
N LYS A 89 -10.25 10.30 9.37
CA LYS A 89 -9.99 11.55 8.62
C LYS A 89 -8.61 11.50 7.96
N PRO A 90 -8.39 10.60 6.99
CA PRO A 90 -7.12 10.52 6.30
C PRO A 90 -6.89 11.77 5.44
N ARG A 91 -5.62 12.08 5.18
CA ARG A 91 -5.18 13.00 4.13
C ARG A 91 -4.52 12.17 3.04
N LEU A 92 -4.95 12.39 1.81
CA LEU A 92 -4.35 11.77 0.63
C LEU A 92 -3.18 12.65 0.17
N CYS A 93 -1.96 12.15 0.30
CA CYS A 93 -0.74 12.92 0.08
C CYS A 93 -0.01 12.52 -1.21
N VAL A 94 0.67 13.47 -1.81
CA VAL A 94 1.63 13.27 -2.89
C VAL A 94 2.81 14.24 -2.69
N GLY A 95 4.02 13.75 -2.94
CA GLY A 95 5.24 14.52 -2.72
C GLY A 95 6.48 13.68 -2.94
N GLU A 96 7.65 14.26 -2.69
CA GLU A 96 8.90 13.52 -2.73
C GLU A 96 9.15 12.83 -1.37
N VAL A 97 9.66 11.61 -1.43
CA VAL A 97 10.15 10.86 -0.26
C VAL A 97 11.66 10.74 -0.38
N GLU A 98 12.37 11.18 0.66
CA GLU A 98 13.81 10.95 0.81
C GLU A 98 14.04 9.69 1.64
N CYS A 99 14.90 8.81 1.15
CA CYS A 99 15.37 7.64 1.89
C CYS A 99 16.85 7.39 1.62
N ASN A 100 17.39 6.32 2.21
CA ASN A 100 18.81 5.95 2.13
C ASN A 100 19.37 5.73 0.72
N ILE A 101 18.52 5.62 -0.30
CA ILE A 101 18.90 5.44 -1.71
C ILE A 101 18.57 6.66 -2.59
N GLY A 102 18.03 7.73 -2.01
CA GLY A 102 17.75 9.00 -2.71
C GLY A 102 16.30 9.47 -2.59
N PHE A 103 15.87 10.26 -3.58
CA PHE A 103 14.55 10.87 -3.66
C PHE A 103 13.70 10.20 -4.74
N PHE A 104 12.41 10.05 -4.47
CA PHE A 104 11.43 9.61 -5.47
C PHE A 104 10.05 10.23 -5.20
N ASP A 105 9.29 10.44 -6.27
CA ASP A 105 7.89 10.87 -6.16
C ASP A 105 7.03 9.72 -5.67
N HIS A 106 6.14 10.02 -4.74
CA HIS A 106 5.34 9.01 -4.08
C HIS A 106 4.01 9.55 -3.56
N SER A 107 3.10 8.62 -3.24
CA SER A 107 1.85 8.92 -2.56
C SER A 107 1.65 8.02 -1.36
N TRP A 108 1.08 8.61 -0.31
CA TRP A 108 0.82 7.95 0.97
C TRP A 108 -0.43 8.51 1.63
N ILE A 109 -0.81 7.91 2.75
CA ILE A 109 -1.87 8.41 3.63
C ILE A 109 -1.26 9.01 4.89
N GLU A 110 -1.80 10.14 5.34
CA GLU A 110 -1.57 10.64 6.69
C GLU A 110 -2.83 10.61 7.52
N ILE A 111 -2.73 10.15 8.76
CA ILE A 111 -3.81 10.24 9.75
C ILE A 111 -3.20 10.77 11.03
N ASN A 112 -3.78 11.85 11.58
CA ASN A 112 -3.25 12.53 12.78
C ASN A 112 -1.77 12.92 12.67
N GLY A 113 -1.31 13.28 11.45
CA GLY A 113 0.08 13.64 11.17
C GLY A 113 1.06 12.47 11.13
N LYS A 114 0.58 11.23 11.21
CA LYS A 114 1.40 10.01 11.11
C LYS A 114 1.19 9.34 9.76
N VAL A 115 2.27 8.78 9.20
CA VAL A 115 2.29 8.16 7.87
C VAL A 115 1.75 6.73 7.91
N PHE A 116 0.94 6.41 6.91
CA PHE A 116 0.47 5.06 6.57
C PHE A 116 0.79 4.85 5.09
N ASP A 117 1.69 3.91 4.81
CA ASP A 117 2.17 3.65 3.47
C ASP A 117 2.43 2.16 3.27
N VAL A 118 1.45 1.50 2.66
CA VAL A 118 1.56 0.10 2.25
C VAL A 118 2.22 -0.05 0.87
N ALA A 119 2.21 1.01 0.05
CA ALA A 119 2.62 0.95 -1.35
C ALA A 119 4.14 1.06 -1.52
N ILE A 120 4.86 1.65 -0.56
CA ILE A 120 6.33 1.70 -0.52
C ILE A 120 6.97 0.30 -0.55
N TYR A 121 6.20 -0.74 -0.23
CA TYR A 121 6.58 -2.14 -0.35
C TYR A 121 7.02 -2.57 -1.75
N LYS A 122 6.50 -1.95 -2.80
CA LYS A 122 6.68 -2.47 -4.16
C LYS A 122 6.85 -1.37 -5.21
N ASN A 123 8.10 -0.99 -5.44
CA ASN A 123 8.46 -0.06 -6.50
C ASN A 123 8.42 -0.72 -7.90
N LEU A 124 8.52 0.11 -8.95
CA LEU A 124 8.41 -0.29 -10.37
C LEU A 124 9.37 -1.42 -10.78
N ASP A 125 10.59 -1.44 -10.24
CA ASP A 125 11.60 -2.43 -10.59
C ASP A 125 11.60 -3.69 -9.70
N ASN A 126 10.70 -3.77 -8.70
CA ASN A 126 10.82 -4.69 -7.56
C ASN A 126 12.23 -4.63 -6.88
N ALA A 127 13.00 -3.57 -7.13
CA ALA A 127 14.37 -3.41 -6.70
C ALA A 127 14.48 -2.65 -5.37
N MET A 128 13.48 -1.83 -5.04
CA MET A 128 13.32 -1.17 -3.74
C MET A 128 12.06 -1.71 -3.08
N ALA A 129 12.21 -2.73 -2.25
CA ALA A 129 11.15 -3.19 -1.39
C ALA A 129 11.44 -2.67 0.02
N PHE A 130 10.91 -1.49 0.36
CA PHE A 130 10.93 -1.01 1.73
C PHE A 130 9.84 -1.73 2.52
N PRO A 131 10.03 -2.04 3.81
CA PRO A 131 8.91 -2.46 4.63
C PRO A 131 7.79 -1.40 4.60
N PRO A 132 6.51 -1.81 4.63
CA PRO A 132 5.41 -0.88 4.82
C PRO A 132 5.59 0.01 6.05
N VAL A 133 5.08 1.24 5.99
CA VAL A 133 5.03 2.17 7.12
C VAL A 133 3.61 2.21 7.68
N ILE A 134 3.47 2.07 9.00
CA ILE A 134 2.16 2.17 9.67
C ILE A 134 2.29 3.02 10.92
N ASN A 135 1.42 4.03 11.05
CA ASN A 135 1.46 5.01 12.13
C ASN A 135 2.84 5.70 12.31
N GLY A 136 3.58 5.89 11.22
CA GLY A 136 4.94 6.46 11.20
C GLY A 136 6.07 5.49 11.56
N TYR A 137 5.77 4.21 11.78
CA TYR A 137 6.77 3.18 12.09
C TYR A 137 7.03 2.26 10.90
N ASP A 138 8.29 1.93 10.67
CA ASP A 138 8.67 0.82 9.80
C ASP A 138 8.18 -0.50 10.42
N ILE A 139 7.34 -1.23 9.69
CA ILE A 139 6.66 -2.41 10.22
C ILE A 139 7.60 -3.59 10.49
N SER A 140 8.78 -3.63 9.85
CA SER A 140 9.76 -4.71 10.09
C SER A 140 10.53 -4.48 11.37
N THR A 141 10.94 -3.23 11.61
CA THR A 141 11.84 -2.87 12.71
C THR A 141 11.10 -2.37 13.95
N MET A 142 9.83 -1.97 13.80
CA MET A 142 9.03 -1.28 14.83
C MET A 142 9.64 0.03 15.34
N LYS A 143 10.54 0.62 14.57
CA LYS A 143 11.13 1.94 14.83
C LYS A 143 10.45 2.98 13.96
N GLU A 144 10.56 4.24 14.34
CA GLU A 144 10.12 5.34 13.46
C GLU A 144 10.80 5.21 12.10
N THR A 145 10.06 5.46 11.03
CA THR A 145 10.61 5.36 9.67
C THR A 145 11.73 6.38 9.47
N GLU A 146 12.82 5.94 8.86
CA GLU A 146 13.91 6.82 8.44
C GLU A 146 13.59 7.58 7.14
N SER A 147 12.50 7.22 6.46
CA SER A 147 12.06 7.91 5.25
C SER A 147 11.41 9.24 5.59
N ILE A 148 11.82 10.31 4.90
CA ILE A 148 11.30 11.66 5.10
C ILE A 148 10.26 11.94 4.01
N TYR A 149 8.99 11.94 4.40
CA TYR A 149 7.86 12.19 3.52
C TYR A 149 7.60 13.69 3.36
N GLY A 150 7.46 14.16 2.12
CA GLY A 150 7.38 15.60 1.80
C GLY A 150 8.75 16.29 1.86
N ALA A 151 9.82 15.53 1.57
CA ALA A 151 11.15 16.11 1.40
C ALA A 151 11.19 16.95 0.11
N LYS A 152 12.25 17.75 -0.06
CA LYS A 152 12.41 18.60 -1.25
C LYS A 152 13.77 18.39 -1.88
N SER A 153 13.81 17.69 -3.00
CA SER A 153 15.04 17.47 -3.78
C SER A 153 15.43 18.70 -4.60
N GLY A 154 14.47 19.59 -4.86
CA GLY A 154 14.61 20.77 -5.74
C GLY A 154 14.44 20.46 -7.23
N LYS A 155 14.16 19.20 -7.61
CA LYS A 155 13.95 18.78 -9.01
C LYS A 155 12.50 18.95 -9.48
N GLY A 156 11.55 19.02 -8.55
CA GLY A 156 10.12 19.02 -8.84
C GLY A 156 9.60 17.63 -9.21
N PHE A 157 8.29 17.53 -9.36
CA PHE A 157 7.60 16.26 -9.63
C PHE A 157 7.81 15.75 -11.06
N ASP A 158 7.83 14.43 -11.20
CA ASP A 158 7.74 13.74 -12.47
C ASP A 158 6.39 13.99 -13.17
N TYR A 159 6.33 13.56 -14.43
CA TYR A 159 5.12 13.75 -15.25
C TYR A 159 3.89 13.05 -14.68
N ASN A 160 4.05 11.91 -14.00
CA ASN A 160 2.93 11.14 -13.46
C ASN A 160 2.32 11.88 -12.26
N ALA A 161 3.15 12.36 -11.33
CA ALA A 161 2.73 13.13 -10.18
C ALA A 161 2.15 14.49 -10.60
N GLN A 162 2.71 15.17 -11.61
CA GLN A 162 2.12 16.39 -12.17
C GLN A 162 0.74 16.15 -12.80
N THR A 163 0.59 15.07 -13.58
CA THR A 163 -0.71 14.72 -14.19
C THR A 163 -1.73 14.38 -13.11
N LEU A 164 -1.31 13.66 -12.07
CA LEU A 164 -2.16 13.24 -10.95
C LEU A 164 -2.80 14.43 -10.23
N ILE A 165 -2.00 15.42 -9.84
CA ILE A 165 -2.48 16.57 -9.06
C ILE A 165 -3.43 17.49 -9.85
N HIS A 166 -3.43 17.38 -11.18
CA HIS A 166 -4.31 18.14 -12.06
C HIS A 166 -5.49 17.31 -12.58
N THR A 167 -5.56 16.03 -12.25
CA THR A 167 -6.68 15.16 -12.63
C THR A 167 -7.72 15.15 -11.50
N PRO A 168 -8.99 15.52 -11.76
CA PRO A 168 -10.04 15.40 -10.75
C PRO A 168 -10.12 13.99 -10.19
N PHE A 169 -10.27 13.87 -8.86
CA PHE A 169 -10.15 12.58 -8.18
C PHE A 169 -11.11 11.51 -8.72
N ASN A 170 -12.34 11.87 -9.05
CA ASN A 170 -13.31 10.93 -9.62
C ASN A 170 -12.91 10.42 -11.02
N ILE A 171 -12.29 11.28 -11.85
CA ILE A 171 -11.76 10.93 -13.17
C ILE A 171 -10.58 9.98 -13.00
N TYR A 172 -9.67 10.29 -12.08
CA TYR A 172 -8.55 9.41 -11.74
C TYR A 172 -9.04 8.02 -11.30
N MET A 173 -9.95 7.98 -10.32
CA MET A 173 -10.50 6.73 -9.78
C MET A 173 -11.24 5.91 -10.83
N SER A 174 -12.03 6.56 -11.69
CA SER A 174 -12.84 5.87 -12.71
C SER A 174 -12.04 5.48 -13.95
N GLY A 175 -10.97 6.22 -14.26
CA GLY A 175 -10.15 6.04 -15.46
C GLY A 175 -9.08 4.95 -15.35
N PHE A 176 -8.96 4.28 -14.21
CA PHE A 176 -7.98 3.20 -14.05
C PHE A 176 -8.27 2.02 -15.00
N PRO A 177 -7.28 1.59 -15.80
CA PRO A 177 -7.50 0.58 -16.83
C PRO A 177 -7.64 -0.83 -16.23
N ASP A 178 -8.16 -1.75 -17.04
CA ASP A 178 -8.12 -3.20 -16.78
C ASP A 178 -8.72 -3.67 -15.44
N TYR A 179 -9.57 -2.83 -14.80
CA TYR A 179 -10.41 -3.21 -13.68
C TYR A 179 -11.85 -2.73 -13.91
N ARG A 180 -12.82 -3.61 -13.67
CA ARG A 180 -14.24 -3.26 -13.82
C ARG A 180 -14.57 -2.10 -12.88
N ASN A 181 -15.06 -0.99 -13.42
CA ASN A 181 -15.33 0.26 -12.71
C ASN A 181 -14.07 0.98 -12.16
N GLY A 182 -12.89 0.75 -12.74
CA GLY A 182 -11.64 1.38 -12.32
C GLY A 182 -11.27 1.06 -10.86
N LEU A 183 -10.64 2.01 -10.17
CA LEU A 183 -10.27 1.86 -8.76
C LEU A 183 -11.49 1.72 -7.85
N TRP A 184 -12.66 2.26 -8.25
CA TRP A 184 -13.90 2.06 -7.50
C TRP A 184 -14.31 0.59 -7.40
N GLY A 185 -14.02 -0.22 -8.43
CA GLY A 185 -14.21 -1.67 -8.36
C GLY A 185 -13.32 -2.30 -7.29
N ILE A 186 -12.05 -1.87 -7.21
CA ILE A 186 -11.11 -2.36 -6.21
C ILE A 186 -11.54 -1.93 -4.80
N VAL A 187 -11.99 -0.68 -4.63
CA VAL A 187 -12.58 -0.22 -3.37
C VAL A 187 -13.75 -1.10 -2.97
N LYS A 188 -14.65 -1.47 -3.90
CA LYS A 188 -15.79 -2.35 -3.60
C LYS A 188 -15.35 -3.74 -3.14
N ASP A 189 -14.39 -4.33 -3.82
CA ASP A 189 -13.89 -5.66 -3.48
C ASP A 189 -13.23 -5.65 -2.10
N LEU A 190 -12.34 -4.70 -1.85
CA LEU A 190 -11.68 -4.54 -0.55
C LEU A 190 -12.64 -4.15 0.56
N SER A 191 -13.65 -3.32 0.29
CA SER A 191 -14.65 -2.96 1.30
C SER A 191 -15.42 -4.19 1.77
N ASN A 192 -15.80 -5.08 0.84
CA ASN A 192 -16.44 -6.35 1.19
C ASN A 192 -15.49 -7.25 2.00
N GLU A 193 -14.21 -7.33 1.63
CA GLU A 193 -13.19 -8.08 2.39
C GLU A 193 -12.93 -7.50 3.79
N CYS A 194 -13.21 -6.21 4.01
CA CYS A 194 -13.06 -5.51 5.29
C CYS A 194 -14.39 -5.38 6.07
N SER A 195 -15.48 -5.99 5.60
CA SER A 195 -16.82 -5.83 6.17
C SER A 195 -17.31 -4.36 6.23
N LEU A 196 -16.85 -3.53 5.29
CA LEU A 196 -17.30 -2.16 5.08
C LEU A 196 -18.39 -2.12 4.02
N ASN A 197 -19.58 -1.65 4.40
CA ASN A 197 -20.68 -1.47 3.46
C ASN A 197 -20.61 -0.09 2.78
N ILE A 198 -19.95 -0.04 1.63
CA ILE A 198 -19.82 1.18 0.83
C ILE A 198 -20.76 1.10 -0.39
N ASP A 199 -21.63 2.10 -0.51
CA ASP A 199 -22.45 2.37 -1.70
C ASP A 199 -21.65 3.25 -2.66
N ILE A 200 -20.86 2.60 -3.51
CA ILE A 200 -19.89 3.25 -4.41
C ILE A 200 -20.56 4.27 -5.33
N ASP A 201 -21.75 3.98 -5.84
CA ASP A 201 -22.42 4.86 -6.79
C ASP A 201 -22.89 6.16 -6.13
N LYS A 202 -23.37 6.09 -4.89
CA LYS A 202 -23.64 7.31 -4.10
C LYS A 202 -22.38 8.06 -3.70
N ARG A 203 -21.28 7.33 -3.42
CA ARG A 203 -20.05 7.93 -2.91
C ARG A 203 -19.21 8.63 -3.97
N LYS A 204 -19.25 8.20 -5.23
CA LYS A 204 -18.50 8.85 -6.32
C LYS A 204 -18.67 10.38 -6.34
N GLU A 205 -19.88 10.86 -6.13
CA GLU A 205 -20.17 12.30 -6.06
C GLU A 205 -19.61 12.94 -4.77
N SER A 206 -19.70 12.26 -3.63
CA SER A 206 -19.16 12.74 -2.35
C SER A 206 -17.65 12.98 -2.38
N TYR A 207 -16.92 12.25 -3.23
CA TYR A 207 -15.47 12.36 -3.38
C TYR A 207 -15.04 13.28 -4.54
N SER A 208 -15.97 13.94 -5.24
CA SER A 208 -15.69 14.75 -6.44
C SER A 208 -14.70 15.90 -6.20
N ASN A 209 -14.75 16.53 -5.02
CA ASN A 209 -13.86 17.62 -4.61
C ASN A 209 -12.64 17.16 -3.80
N THR A 210 -12.33 15.85 -3.83
CA THR A 210 -11.12 15.35 -3.17
C THR A 210 -9.90 15.86 -3.92
N GLU A 211 -8.96 16.43 -3.19
CA GLU A 211 -7.69 16.92 -3.72
C GLU A 211 -6.52 16.17 -3.09
N TRP A 212 -5.46 16.02 -3.88
CA TRP A 212 -4.17 15.55 -3.38
C TRP A 212 -3.50 16.65 -2.57
N LEU A 213 -3.11 16.35 -1.34
CA LEU A 213 -2.25 17.23 -0.57
C LEU A 213 -0.82 17.12 -1.09
N VAL A 214 -0.38 18.17 -1.80
CA VAL A 214 1.00 18.34 -2.23
C VAL A 214 1.88 18.67 -1.01
N LYS A 215 2.94 17.91 -0.81
CA LYS A 215 3.93 18.10 0.26
C LYS A 215 5.34 18.34 -0.28
#